data_AF-A0A7Y0TGX2-F1
#
_entry.id   AF-A0A7Y0TGX2-F1
#
_cell.length_a   1.000
_cell.length_b   1.000
_cell.length_c   1.000
_cell.angle_alpha   90.00
_cell.angle_beta   90.00
_cell.angle_gamma   90.00
#
_symmetry.space_group_name_H-M   'P 1'
#
loop_
_entity.id
_entity.type
_entity.pdbx_description
1 polymer ?
#
loop_
_entity_poly.entity_id
_entity_poly.type
_entity_poly.pdbx_seq_one_letter_code
_entity_poly.pdbx_strand_id
1 'polypeptide(L)'
;MMDIHEERILKKVCDRLSAERIDSSIVYLDRNLKRVSQSLHVGDVVIEMPWDGYIAFVDLEPGVNWGHLCSYLAIPLDDNEVIEYAAQMPPFLKTETSSFHLLWRGIRAPEWAVVITPT
;
A
#
# COMPACT_ATOMS: atom_id res chain seq x y z
N MET A 1 -2.36 -2.33 18.18
CA MET A 1 -0.93 -2.14 18.46
C MET A 1 -0.22 -2.66 17.23
N MET A 2 0.53 -1.80 16.55
CA MET A 2 1.31 -2.18 15.36
C MET A 2 2.43 -3.13 15.82
N ASP A 3 2.69 -4.20 15.07
CA ASP A 3 3.81 -5.08 15.40
C ASP A 3 5.13 -4.52 14.82
N ILE A 4 6.26 -5.05 15.28
CA ILE A 4 7.61 -4.61 14.85
C ILE A 4 7.80 -4.77 13.33
N HIS A 5 7.12 -5.76 12.73
CA HIS A 5 7.22 -6.03 11.31
C HIS A 5 6.49 -4.95 10.49
N GLU A 6 5.26 -4.62 10.90
CA GLU A 6 4.47 -3.52 10.35
C GLU A 6 5.16 -2.16 10.53
N GLU A 7 5.79 -1.90 11.68
CA GLU A 7 6.60 -0.70 11.93
C GLU A 7 7.76 -0.57 10.93
N ARG A 8 8.46 -1.67 10.67
CA ARG A 8 9.57 -1.69 9.70
C ARG A 8 9.07 -1.46 8.27
N ILE A 9 7.94 -2.06 7.90
CA ILE A 9 7.30 -1.84 6.60
C ILE A 9 6.88 -0.38 6.46
N LEU A 10 6.20 0.18 7.45
CA LEU A 10 5.78 1.57 7.44
C LEU A 10 6.97 2.51 7.30
N LYS A 11 8.08 2.24 8.01
CA LYS A 11 9.31 3.01 7.84
C LYS A 11 9.81 2.99 6.39
N LYS A 12 9.86 1.81 5.76
CA LYS A 12 10.25 1.67 4.35
C LYS A 12 9.32 2.44 3.40
N VAL A 13 8.01 2.46 3.68
CA VAL A 13 7.04 3.29 2.92
C VAL A 13 7.33 4.77 3.10
N CYS A 14 7.52 5.22 4.35
CA CYS A 14 7.81 6.61 4.66
C CYS A 14 9.13 7.08 4.04
N ASP A 15 10.17 6.23 3.99
CA ASP A 15 11.45 6.56 3.35
C ASP A 15 11.31 6.81 1.83
N ARG A 16 10.19 6.40 1.21
CA ARG A 16 9.88 6.63 -0.22
C ARG A 16 9.02 7.86 -0.49
N LEU A 17 8.42 8.44 0.55
CA LEU A 17 7.48 9.55 0.42
C LEU A 17 8.06 10.81 1.07
N SER A 18 7.71 11.98 0.53
CA SER A 18 7.99 13.24 1.22
C SER A 18 7.15 13.32 2.51
N ALA A 19 7.61 14.08 3.50
CA ALA A 19 6.83 14.32 4.73
C ALA A 19 5.42 14.86 4.43
N GLU A 20 5.31 15.73 3.42
CA GLU A 20 4.02 16.26 2.98
C GLU A 20 3.06 15.16 2.48
N ARG A 21 3.58 14.22 1.68
CA ARG A 21 2.81 13.08 1.16
C ARG A 21 2.44 12.10 2.27
N ILE A 22 3.32 11.84 3.23
CA ILE A 22 3.01 10.96 4.38
C ILE A 22 1.85 11.54 5.20
N ASP A 23 1.84 12.85 5.42
CA ASP A 23 0.79 13.53 6.18
C ASP A 23 -0.57 13.52 5.47
N SER A 24 -0.61 13.48 4.14
CA SER A 24 -1.86 13.54 3.37
C SER A 24 -2.32 12.20 2.79
N SER A 25 -1.56 11.11 2.97
CA SER A 25 -1.86 9.80 2.38
C SER A 25 -2.51 8.83 3.37
N ILE A 26 -3.10 7.77 2.83
CA ILE A 26 -3.51 6.58 3.58
C ILE A 26 -2.71 5.39 3.06
N VAL A 27 -2.08 4.64 3.96
CA VAL A 27 -1.28 3.46 3.63
C VAL A 27 -2.00 2.22 4.12
N TYR A 28 -2.12 1.25 3.22
CA TYR A 28 -2.65 -0.06 3.49
C TYR A 28 -1.58 -1.11 3.19
N LEU A 29 -1.59 -2.22 3.94
CA LEU A 29 -0.65 -3.31 3.78
C LEU A 29 -1.41 -4.59 3.43
N ASP A 30 -1.00 -5.28 2.38
CA ASP A 30 -1.42 -6.67 2.15
C ASP A 30 -0.70 -7.59 3.14
N ARG A 31 -1.45 -8.30 4.00
CA ARG A 31 -0.88 -9.22 5.00
C ARG A 31 -0.26 -10.48 4.43
N ASN A 32 -0.53 -10.79 3.17
CA ASN A 32 -0.06 -12.01 2.55
C ASN A 32 1.36 -11.81 2.04
N LEU A 33 2.29 -12.62 2.54
CA LEU A 33 3.64 -12.71 2.00
C LEU A 33 3.58 -13.11 0.53
N LYS A 34 4.18 -12.30 -0.33
CA LYS A 34 4.36 -12.57 -1.75
C LYS A 34 5.71 -13.20 -1.98
N ARG A 35 5.76 -14.18 -2.88
CA ARG A 35 6.98 -14.93 -3.19
C ARG A 35 7.67 -14.37 -4.41
N VAL A 36 8.98 -14.58 -4.49
CA VAL A 36 9.77 -14.30 -5.69
C VAL A 36 9.11 -14.90 -6.94
N SER A 37 9.19 -14.16 -8.05
CA SER A 37 8.58 -14.45 -9.35
C SER A 37 7.05 -14.54 -9.36
N GLN A 38 6.38 -14.25 -8.25
CA GLN A 38 4.93 -14.13 -8.23
C GLN A 38 4.51 -12.88 -9.01
N SER A 39 3.54 -13.04 -9.91
CA SER A 39 2.90 -11.93 -10.62
C SER A 39 1.54 -11.65 -9.99
N LEU A 40 1.27 -10.38 -9.68
CA LEU A 40 0.06 -9.94 -9.00
C LEU A 40 -0.64 -8.86 -9.82
N HIS A 41 -1.92 -9.10 -10.11
CA HIS A 41 -2.80 -8.08 -10.69
C HIS A 41 -3.51 -7.35 -9.56
N VAL A 42 -3.11 -6.10 -9.31
CA VAL A 42 -3.71 -5.25 -8.27
C VAL A 42 -4.06 -3.88 -8.87
N GLY A 43 -5.29 -3.42 -8.65
CA GLY A 43 -5.77 -2.21 -9.30
C GLY A 43 -5.67 -2.31 -10.83
N ASP A 44 -4.95 -1.37 -11.42
CA ASP A 44 -4.62 -1.26 -12.84
C ASP A 44 -3.17 -1.66 -13.18
N VAL A 45 -2.40 -2.19 -12.21
CA VAL A 45 -1.00 -2.57 -12.41
C VAL A 45 -0.77 -4.08 -12.29
N VAL A 46 0.36 -4.51 -12.87
CA VAL A 46 0.93 -5.85 -12.68
C VAL A 46 2.24 -5.71 -11.93
N ILE A 47 2.33 -6.34 -10.76
CA ILE A 47 3.52 -6.35 -9.92
C ILE A 47 4.16 -7.71 -10.05
N GLU A 48 5.37 -7.74 -10.59
CA GLU A 48 6.25 -8.91 -10.54
C GLU A 48 7.15 -8.78 -9.32
N MET A 49 7.13 -9.77 -8.43
CA MET A 49 7.92 -9.75 -7.20
C MET A 49 9.33 -10.26 -7.46
N PRO A 50 10.38 -9.41 -7.45
CA PRO A 50 11.76 -9.85 -7.63
C PRO A 50 12.35 -10.58 -6.41
N TRP A 51 11.67 -10.52 -5.26
CA TRP A 51 12.04 -11.14 -3.99
C TRP A 51 10.80 -11.46 -3.16
N ASP A 52 10.99 -12.25 -2.10
CA ASP A 52 9.96 -12.44 -1.08
C ASP A 52 9.71 -11.12 -0.33
N GLY A 53 8.43 -10.75 -0.17
CA GLY A 53 8.08 -9.45 0.38
C GLY A 53 6.58 -9.21 0.49
N TYR A 54 6.22 -7.97 0.77
CA TYR A 54 4.84 -7.52 0.93
C TYR A 54 4.51 -6.43 -0.07
N ILE A 55 3.22 -6.15 -0.23
CA ILE A 55 2.74 -5.05 -1.04
C ILE A 55 2.04 -4.05 -0.12
N ALA A 56 2.47 -2.79 -0.17
CA ALA A 56 1.69 -1.69 0.38
C ALA A 56 0.95 -0.95 -0.74
N PHE A 57 -0.27 -0.52 -0.46
CA PHE A 57 -1.02 0.42 -1.28
C PHE A 57 -1.00 1.78 -0.59
N VAL A 58 -0.68 2.83 -1.34
CA VAL A 58 -0.63 4.22 -0.87
C VAL A 58 -1.64 5.03 -1.67
N ASP A 59 -2.71 5.44 -1.00
CA ASP A 59 -3.66 6.43 -1.52
C ASP A 59 -3.04 7.82 -1.34
N LEU A 60 -2.64 8.45 -2.45
CA LEU A 60 -1.99 9.77 -2.44
C LEU A 60 -3.00 10.92 -2.56
N GLU A 61 -4.26 10.62 -2.88
CA GLU A 61 -5.35 11.60 -2.98
C GLU A 61 -6.62 11.11 -2.25
N PRO A 62 -6.54 10.89 -0.93
CA PRO A 62 -7.67 10.33 -0.21
C PRO A 62 -8.88 11.26 -0.27
N GLY A 63 -10.02 10.70 -0.66
CA GLY A 63 -11.29 11.41 -0.84
C GLY A 63 -11.70 11.66 -2.30
N VAL A 64 -10.90 11.19 -3.26
CA VAL A 64 -11.27 11.17 -4.68
C VAL A 64 -11.87 9.80 -5.04
N ASN A 65 -13.16 9.80 -5.41
CA ASN A 65 -13.96 8.57 -5.55
C ASN A 65 -13.83 7.85 -6.92
N TRP A 66 -13.02 8.37 -7.85
CA TRP A 66 -12.80 7.79 -9.19
C TRP A 66 -11.38 8.05 -9.63
N GLY A 67 -10.63 7.00 -10.02
CA GLY A 67 -9.31 7.10 -10.65
C GLY A 67 -8.40 8.20 -10.09
N HIS A 68 -7.63 7.91 -9.04
CA HIS A 68 -6.83 8.91 -8.33
C HIS A 68 -5.37 8.51 -8.26
N LEU A 69 -4.49 9.48 -8.06
CA LEU A 69 -3.07 9.19 -7.92
C LEU A 69 -2.86 8.27 -6.72
N CYS A 70 -2.32 7.09 -6.98
CA CYS A 70 -1.95 6.14 -5.96
C CYS A 70 -0.72 5.37 -6.39
N SER A 71 -0.12 4.66 -5.43
CA SER A 71 1.07 3.84 -5.69
C SER A 71 0.93 2.50 -5.00
N TYR A 72 1.49 1.47 -5.63
CA TYR A 72 1.80 0.21 -4.96
C TYR A 72 3.30 0.11 -4.72
N LEU A 73 3.70 -0.32 -3.53
CA LEU A 73 5.09 -0.50 -3.14
C LEU A 73 5.35 -1.98 -2.91
N ALA A 74 6.27 -2.57 -3.67
CA ALA A 74 6.80 -3.90 -3.40
C ALA A 74 7.94 -3.79 -2.39
N ILE A 75 7.71 -4.34 -1.19
CA ILE A 75 8.55 -4.12 -0.01
C ILE A 75 9.26 -5.42 0.35
N PRO A 76 10.60 -5.49 0.25
CA PRO A 76 11.36 -6.69 0.58
C PRO A 76 11.34 -7.03 2.06
N LEU A 77 11.48 -8.32 2.36
CA LEU A 77 11.78 -8.82 3.70
C LEU A 77 13.19 -8.45 4.20
N ASP A 78 14.13 -8.37 3.27
CA ASP A 78 15.55 -8.09 3.48
C ASP A 78 15.88 -6.60 3.18
N ASP A 79 17.14 -6.29 2.95
CA ASP A 79 17.64 -4.92 2.72
C ASP A 79 17.60 -4.50 1.24
N ASN A 80 16.91 -5.25 0.38
CA ASN A 80 16.69 -4.83 -1.01
C ASN A 80 15.91 -3.50 -1.08
N GLU A 81 16.01 -2.82 -2.22
CA GLU A 81 15.29 -1.55 -2.45
C GLU A 81 13.79 -1.77 -2.62
N VAL A 82 12.97 -0.85 -2.12
CA VAL A 82 11.52 -0.83 -2.39
C VAL A 82 11.28 -0.39 -3.83
N ILE A 83 10.49 -1.17 -4.58
CA ILE A 83 10.05 -0.79 -5.93
C ILE A 83 8.66 -0.16 -5.85
N GLU A 84 8.50 0.98 -6.52
CA GLU A 84 7.23 1.69 -6.64
C GLU A 84 6.60 1.47 -8.02
N TYR A 85 5.30 1.21 -8.01
CA TYR A 85 4.45 1.11 -9.19
C TYR A 85 3.39 2.20 -9.09
N ALA A 86 3.48 3.20 -9.97
CA ALA A 86 2.45 4.22 -10.10
C ALA A 86 1.16 3.60 -10.63
N ALA A 87 0.03 3.98 -10.04
CA ALA A 87 -1.29 3.42 -10.33
C ALA A 87 -2.36 4.52 -10.32
N GLN A 88 -3.54 4.19 -10.82
CA GLN A 88 -4.72 5.06 -10.74
C GLN A 88 -5.93 4.38 -10.12
N MET A 89 -5.89 3.06 -9.93
CA MET A 89 -7.02 2.30 -9.42
C MET A 89 -6.69 1.66 -8.07
N PRO A 90 -7.45 1.96 -7.01
CA PRO A 90 -7.24 1.31 -5.72
C PRO A 90 -7.58 -0.19 -5.77
N PRO A 91 -7.03 -1.02 -4.88
CA PRO A 91 -7.20 -2.47 -4.92
C PRO A 91 -8.63 -2.93 -4.55
N PHE A 92 -9.50 -2.01 -4.10
CA PHE A 92 -10.81 -2.32 -3.53
C PHE A 92 -11.95 -2.44 -4.55
N LEU A 93 -11.69 -2.17 -5.84
CA LEU A 93 -12.71 -2.17 -6.89
C LEU A 93 -13.14 -3.57 -7.35
N LYS A 94 -12.34 -4.61 -7.08
CA LYS A 94 -12.69 -6.01 -7.37
C LYS A 94 -13.11 -6.70 -6.08
N THR A 95 -14.27 -7.36 -6.10
CA THR A 95 -14.98 -7.99 -4.98
C THR A 95 -14.27 -9.19 -4.34
N GLU A 96 -13.06 -9.52 -4.79
CA GLU A 96 -12.24 -10.51 -4.09
C GLU A 96 -11.64 -9.82 -2.88
N THR A 97 -12.05 -10.29 -1.70
CA THR A 97 -11.57 -9.90 -0.37
C THR A 97 -10.13 -9.40 -0.39
N SER A 98 -9.98 -8.08 -0.45
CA SER A 98 -8.69 -7.42 -0.45
C SER A 98 -8.03 -7.69 0.90
N SER A 99 -6.91 -8.41 0.92
CA SER A 99 -6.13 -8.68 2.15
C SER A 99 -5.38 -7.45 2.68
N PHE A 100 -5.69 -6.28 2.11
CA PHE A 100 -5.18 -4.99 2.54
C PHE A 100 -5.89 -4.52 3.81
N HIS A 101 -5.10 -4.22 4.84
CA HIS A 101 -5.58 -3.55 6.05
C HIS A 101 -4.93 -2.19 6.19
N LEU A 102 -5.59 -1.29 6.92
CA LEU A 102 -5.04 0.02 7.26
C LEU A 102 -3.75 -0.15 8.07
N LEU A 103 -2.65 0.39 7.54
CA LEU A 103 -1.35 0.45 8.21
C LEU A 103 -1.10 1.84 8.81
N TRP A 104 -1.44 2.90 8.06
CA TRP A 104 -1.22 4.28 8.48
C TRP A 104 -2.24 5.23 7.86
N ARG A 105 -2.61 6.26 8.60
CA ARG A 105 -3.37 7.41 8.09
C ARG A 105 -2.60 8.67 8.42
N GLY A 106 -2.22 9.43 7.40
CA GLY A 106 -1.62 10.74 7.56
C GLY A 106 -2.54 11.69 8.32
N ILE A 107 -1.97 12.60 9.09
CA ILE A 107 -2.75 13.50 9.96
C ILE A 107 -3.72 14.40 9.18
N ARG A 108 -3.40 14.74 7.92
CA ARG A 108 -4.23 15.51 7.00
C ARG A 108 -5.14 14.65 6.13
N ALA A 109 -4.95 13.33 6.10
CA ALA A 109 -5.83 12.44 5.35
C ALA A 109 -7.21 12.33 6.04
N PRO A 110 -8.32 12.55 5.31
CA PRO A 110 -9.66 12.49 5.88
C PRO A 110 -9.98 11.10 6.46
N GLU A 111 -10.47 11.06 7.70
CA GLU A 111 -10.85 9.80 8.37
C GLU A 111 -11.96 9.06 7.61
N TRP A 112 -12.91 9.80 7.02
CA TRP A 112 -14.01 9.21 6.25
C TRP A 112 -13.56 8.52 4.95
N ALA A 113 -12.35 8.81 4.45
CA ALA A 113 -11.80 8.18 3.25
C ALA A 113 -11.10 6.84 3.54
N VAL A 114 -10.98 6.46 4.81
CA VAL A 114 -10.45 5.15 5.18
C VAL A 114 -11.41 4.06 4.70
N VAL A 115 -10.88 3.13 3.91
CA VAL A 115 -11.61 1.93 3.50
C VAL A 115 -11.63 0.96 4.68
N ILE A 116 -12.83 0.71 5.20
CA ILE A 116 -13.06 -0.29 6.23
C ILE A 116 -13.43 -1.58 5.52
N THR A 117 -12.48 -2.50 5.40
CA THR A 117 -12.79 -3.86 4.95
C THR A 117 -13.55 -4.56 6.08
N PRO A 118 -14.79 -5.02 5.88
CA PRO A 118 -15.47 -5.83 6.90
C PRO A 118 -14.66 -7.10 7.14
N THR A 119 -14.25 -7.31 8.39
CA THR A 119 -13.60 -8.54 8.89
C THR A 119 -14.51 -9.75 8.78
#